data_AF-A0A0F9AK76-F1
#
_entry.id   AF-A0A0F9AK76-F1
#
_cell.length_a   1.000
_cell.length_b   1.000
_cell.length_c   1.000
_cell.angle_alpha   90.00
_cell.angle_beta   90.00
_cell.angle_gamma   90.00
#
_symmetry.space_group_name_H-M   'P 1'
#
loop_
_entity.id
_entity.type
_entity.pdbx_description
1 polymer ?
#
loop_
_entity_poly.entity_id
_entity_poly.type
_entity_poly.pdbx_seq_one_letter_code
_entity_poly.pdbx_strand_id
1 'polypeptide(L)'
;LHPYYEGAGGIVIYHGDCRELLDELDVGTVAHECLTNPGGLDAILKVIPKDALNAQGHRKGSQWKEWSEAHADYIQMKASEIEPIRRMIASVHRTVPKWLFENVLHYEHTIIWRDESGLMLRARPDMIVSRGEHVILPDFKTTRTTTARTFAADVVKYGYHRQGAWYWDAAVALGMSPCASLIIPVDKTPAHETRIYELSREAVELGRTQNRNALHELAWRLETNTWTAPHHGEILTLDLPEWAYREDSWEV
;
A
#
# COMPACT_ATOMS: atom_id res chain seq x y z
N LEU A 1 -13.96 -16.91 -9.60
CA LEU A 1 -13.98 -17.61 -8.30
C LEU A 1 -13.67 -19.09 -8.54
N HIS A 2 -12.41 -19.47 -8.48
CA HIS A 2 -12.00 -20.88 -8.46
C HIS A 2 -10.96 -21.01 -7.35
N PRO A 3 -11.28 -21.66 -6.21
CA PRO A 3 -10.23 -22.06 -5.28
C PRO A 3 -9.53 -23.29 -5.87
N TYR A 4 -8.31 -23.57 -5.42
CA TYR A 4 -7.81 -24.90 -5.04
C TYR A 4 -6.30 -24.99 -5.25
N TYR A 5 -5.56 -24.96 -4.14
CA TYR A 5 -4.46 -25.87 -3.87
C TYR A 5 -4.44 -26.12 -2.35
N GLU A 6 -4.90 -27.29 -1.91
CA GLU A 6 -4.62 -27.82 -0.57
C GLU A 6 -3.34 -28.64 -0.66
N GLY A 7 -2.20 -27.99 -0.42
CA GLY A 7 -0.95 -28.69 -0.07
C GLY A 7 -0.95 -29.01 1.41
N ALA A 8 -0.44 -30.19 1.78
CA ALA A 8 -0.27 -30.62 3.16
C ALA A 8 0.57 -29.59 3.95
N GLY A 9 -0.12 -28.70 4.67
CA GLY A 9 0.47 -27.50 5.28
C GLY A 9 -0.50 -26.32 5.50
N GLY A 10 -1.71 -26.36 4.93
CA GLY A 10 -2.78 -25.39 5.28
C GLY A 10 -2.64 -24.00 4.65
N ILE A 11 -1.95 -23.90 3.50
CA ILE A 11 -1.89 -22.68 2.68
C ILE A 11 -3.09 -22.69 1.73
N VAL A 12 -3.81 -21.57 1.62
CA VAL A 12 -4.94 -21.44 0.70
C VAL A 12 -4.66 -20.26 -0.23
N ILE A 13 -4.32 -20.54 -1.49
CA ILE A 13 -4.03 -19.48 -2.47
C ILE A 13 -5.33 -19.07 -3.16
N TYR A 14 -5.67 -17.78 -3.09
CA TYR A 14 -6.78 -17.21 -3.86
C TYR A 14 -6.23 -16.36 -4.99
N HIS A 15 -6.43 -16.84 -6.23
CA HIS A 15 -6.27 -16.02 -7.43
C HIS A 15 -7.61 -15.35 -7.73
N GLY A 16 -7.75 -14.07 -7.37
CA GLY A 16 -8.93 -13.29 -7.69
C GLY A 16 -8.62 -11.81 -7.78
N ASP A 17 -9.00 -11.19 -8.90
CA ASP A 17 -9.07 -9.74 -9.04
C ASP A 17 -10.23 -9.22 -8.18
N CYS A 18 -9.97 -8.95 -6.90
CA CYS A 18 -10.87 -8.13 -6.10
C CYS A 18 -10.63 -6.67 -6.48
N ARG A 19 -11.33 -6.21 -7.52
CA ARG A 19 -11.52 -4.78 -7.78
C ARG A 19 -12.72 -4.31 -6.97
N GLU A 20 -12.45 -3.71 -5.81
CA GLU A 20 -13.44 -2.85 -5.16
C GLU A 20 -13.20 -1.44 -5.70
N LEU A 21 -14.10 -0.96 -6.56
CA LEU A 21 -14.10 0.43 -7.01
C LEU A 21 -14.47 1.30 -5.80
N LEU A 22 -13.48 1.96 -5.22
CA LEU A 22 -13.68 2.89 -4.10
C LEU A 22 -14.18 4.23 -4.64
N ASP A 23 -15.29 4.73 -4.08
CA ASP A 23 -16.00 5.94 -4.54
C ASP A 23 -15.18 7.25 -4.43
N GLU A 24 -14.04 7.25 -3.75
CA GLU A 24 -13.10 8.39 -3.69
C GLU A 24 -11.64 7.90 -3.64
N LEU A 25 -11.01 7.72 -4.80
CA LEU A 25 -9.58 7.41 -4.86
C LEU A 25 -8.75 8.69 -4.75
N ASP A 26 -7.88 8.74 -3.74
CA ASP A 26 -6.87 9.79 -3.65
C ASP A 26 -5.81 9.62 -4.77
N VAL A 27 -5.09 10.70 -5.06
CA VAL A 27 -4.02 10.72 -6.10
C VAL A 27 -2.97 9.63 -5.89
N GLY A 28 -2.72 9.24 -4.64
CA GLY A 28 -1.77 8.19 -4.31
C GLY A 28 -2.28 6.81 -4.69
N THR A 29 -3.55 6.51 -4.40
CA THR A 29 -4.16 5.23 -4.76
C THR A 29 -4.22 5.07 -6.28
N VAL A 30 -4.61 6.09 -7.03
CA VAL A 30 -4.63 5.99 -8.51
C VAL A 30 -3.23 5.77 -9.08
N ALA A 31 -2.21 6.43 -8.53
CA ALA A 31 -0.83 6.24 -8.97
C ALA A 31 -0.32 4.82 -8.68
N HIS A 32 -0.64 4.28 -7.50
CA HIS A 32 -0.32 2.90 -7.13
C HIS A 32 -1.02 1.90 -8.06
N GLU A 33 -2.34 2.03 -8.25
CA GLU A 33 -3.11 1.18 -9.17
C GLU A 33 -2.56 1.22 -10.60
N CYS A 34 -2.07 2.37 -11.07
CA CYS A 34 -1.43 2.46 -12.38
C CYS A 34 -0.10 1.70 -12.46
N LEU A 35 0.67 1.66 -11.37
CA LEU A 35 1.98 1.00 -11.30
C LEU A 35 1.85 -0.52 -11.13
N THR A 36 0.76 -0.98 -10.53
CA THR A 36 0.49 -2.40 -10.29
C THR A 36 -0.47 -3.01 -11.32
N ASN A 37 -0.99 -2.21 -12.26
CA ASN A 37 -1.78 -2.71 -13.39
C ASN A 37 -0.93 -2.75 -14.68
N PRO A 38 -0.73 -3.92 -15.31
CA PRO A 38 0.01 -4.03 -16.57
C PRO A 38 -0.55 -3.19 -17.73
N GLY A 39 -1.86 -2.89 -17.71
CA GLY A 39 -2.51 -2.03 -18.69
C GLY A 39 -2.29 -0.52 -18.45
N GLY A 40 -1.66 -0.16 -17.32
CA GLY A 40 -1.35 1.21 -16.96
C GLY A 40 -2.59 2.10 -16.76
N LEU A 41 -2.37 3.41 -16.89
CA LEU A 41 -3.38 4.43 -16.58
C LEU A 41 -4.62 4.34 -17.48
N ASP A 42 -4.44 4.07 -18.78
CA ASP A 42 -5.55 4.02 -19.74
C ASP A 42 -6.48 2.81 -19.55
N ALA A 43 -6.01 1.78 -18.84
CA ALA A 43 -6.80 0.58 -18.52
C ALA A 43 -7.76 0.77 -17.34
N ILE A 44 -7.54 1.79 -16.51
CA ILE A 44 -8.32 2.04 -15.29
C ILE A 44 -8.95 3.42 -15.23
N LEU A 45 -8.49 4.37 -16.05
CA LEU A 45 -8.87 5.77 -15.95
C LEU A 45 -9.42 6.33 -17.27
N LYS A 46 -10.43 7.20 -17.15
CA LYS A 46 -10.91 8.06 -18.25
C LYS A 46 -10.80 9.53 -17.87
N VAL A 47 -10.24 10.30 -18.80
CA VAL A 47 -10.16 11.75 -18.69
C VAL A 47 -11.52 12.34 -19.00
N ILE A 48 -12.09 13.08 -18.06
CA ILE A 48 -13.37 13.75 -18.27
C ILE A 48 -13.18 14.84 -19.35
N PRO A 49 -13.87 14.76 -20.50
CA PRO A 49 -13.71 15.75 -21.55
C PRO A 49 -14.39 17.06 -21.16
N LYS A 50 -13.93 18.18 -21.72
CA LYS A 50 -14.38 19.53 -21.30
C LYS A 50 -15.87 19.77 -21.54
N ASP A 51 -16.41 19.16 -22.58
CA ASP A 51 -17.82 19.20 -22.96
C ASP A 51 -18.73 18.33 -22.07
N ALA A 52 -18.17 17.40 -21.30
CA ALA A 52 -18.89 16.71 -20.23
C ALA A 52 -18.95 17.52 -18.93
N LEU A 53 -18.22 18.65 -18.83
CA LEU A 53 -18.20 19.53 -17.66
C LEU A 53 -19.04 20.78 -17.90
N ASN A 54 -19.55 21.37 -16.82
CA ASN A 54 -20.21 22.67 -16.92
C ASN A 54 -19.19 23.80 -17.20
N ALA A 55 -19.67 25.03 -17.42
CA ALA A 55 -18.81 26.20 -17.72
C ALA A 55 -17.76 26.51 -16.62
N GLN A 56 -17.97 26.05 -15.39
CA GLN A 56 -17.03 26.20 -14.27
C GLN A 56 -16.10 24.97 -14.10
N GLY A 57 -16.17 23.99 -15.00
CA GLY A 57 -15.37 22.77 -14.91
C GLY A 57 -15.84 21.81 -13.82
N HIS A 58 -17.08 21.92 -13.37
CA HIS A 58 -17.70 21.03 -12.38
C HIS A 58 -18.40 19.86 -13.05
N ARG A 59 -18.41 18.72 -12.35
CA ARG A 59 -19.10 17.47 -12.68
C ARG A 59 -20.62 17.64 -12.45
N LYS A 60 -21.27 18.46 -13.28
CA LYS A 60 -22.70 18.84 -13.16
C LYS A 60 -23.34 18.99 -14.54
N GLY A 61 -24.62 18.66 -14.64
CA GLY A 61 -25.42 18.78 -15.86
C GLY A 61 -25.73 17.44 -16.52
N SER A 62 -26.56 17.44 -17.56
CA SER A 62 -26.96 16.24 -18.29
C SER A 62 -25.78 15.60 -19.02
N GLN A 63 -24.93 16.41 -19.66
CA GLN A 63 -23.71 15.94 -20.36
C GLN A 63 -22.77 15.18 -19.43
N TRP A 64 -22.56 15.68 -18.21
CA TRP A 64 -21.79 14.98 -17.18
C TRP A 64 -22.41 13.62 -16.84
N LYS A 65 -23.72 13.59 -16.55
CA LYS A 65 -24.41 12.35 -16.14
C LYS A 65 -24.31 11.27 -17.22
N GLU A 66 -24.62 11.63 -18.46
CA GLU A 66 -24.56 10.72 -19.60
C GLU A 66 -23.14 10.18 -19.82
N TRP A 67 -22.13 11.04 -19.78
CA TRP A 67 -20.73 10.61 -19.92
C TRP A 67 -20.28 9.73 -18.75
N SER A 68 -20.63 10.11 -17.51
CA SER A 68 -20.28 9.39 -16.29
C SER A 68 -20.88 7.99 -16.27
N GLU A 69 -22.14 7.84 -16.67
CA GLU A 69 -22.83 6.56 -16.76
C GLU A 69 -22.19 5.65 -17.83
N ALA A 70 -21.85 6.20 -19.00
CA ALA A 70 -21.19 5.46 -20.08
C ALA A 70 -19.76 4.97 -19.73
N HIS A 71 -19.14 5.53 -18.69
CA HIS A 71 -17.77 5.22 -18.27
C HIS A 71 -17.70 4.81 -16.78
N ALA A 72 -18.80 4.28 -16.23
CA ALA A 72 -18.89 3.92 -14.81
C ALA A 72 -17.84 2.89 -14.37
N ASP A 73 -17.32 2.07 -15.29
CA ASP A 73 -16.28 1.07 -15.02
C ASP A 73 -14.86 1.66 -14.88
N TYR A 74 -14.69 2.96 -15.13
CA TYR A 74 -13.40 3.65 -15.08
C TYR A 74 -13.36 4.65 -13.94
N ILE A 75 -12.15 4.87 -13.42
CA ILE A 75 -11.85 6.03 -12.58
C ILE A 75 -11.98 7.28 -13.44
N GLN A 76 -12.83 8.23 -13.01
CA GLN A 76 -13.14 9.43 -13.79
C GLN A 76 -12.43 10.65 -13.18
N MET A 77 -11.46 11.19 -13.91
CA MET A 77 -10.64 12.31 -13.43
C MET A 77 -10.53 13.45 -14.45
N LYS A 78 -10.46 14.68 -13.95
CA LYS A 78 -10.14 15.86 -14.78
C LYS A 78 -8.68 15.80 -15.22
N ALA A 79 -8.38 16.44 -16.34
CA ALA A 79 -7.00 16.54 -16.83
C ALA A 79 -6.02 17.10 -15.77
N SER A 80 -6.44 18.08 -14.96
CA SER A 80 -5.62 18.66 -13.89
C SER A 80 -5.35 17.71 -12.72
N GLU A 81 -6.23 16.72 -12.50
CA GLU A 81 -6.09 15.71 -11.45
C GLU A 81 -5.13 14.59 -11.87
N ILE A 82 -5.04 14.33 -13.18
CA ILE A 82 -4.21 13.27 -13.78
C ILE A 82 -2.75 13.68 -13.94
N GLU A 83 -2.49 14.96 -14.20
CA GLU A 83 -1.13 15.43 -14.51
C GLU A 83 -0.12 15.11 -13.39
N PRO A 84 -0.41 15.34 -12.09
CA PRO A 84 0.46 14.90 -11.00
C PRO A 84 0.69 13.38 -10.99
N ILE A 85 -0.35 12.59 -11.27
CA ILE A 85 -0.28 11.12 -11.32
C ILE A 85 0.68 10.66 -12.42
N ARG A 86 0.54 11.21 -13.63
CA ARG A 86 1.43 10.92 -14.75
C ARG A 86 2.88 11.26 -14.42
N ARG A 87 3.12 12.37 -13.73
CA ARG A 87 4.47 12.78 -13.32
C ARG A 87 5.06 11.84 -12.27
N MET A 88 4.27 11.39 -11.30
CA MET A 88 4.71 10.38 -10.33
C MET A 88 5.07 9.07 -11.03
N ILE A 89 4.17 8.54 -11.89
CA ILE A 89 4.41 7.31 -12.65
C ILE A 89 5.68 7.43 -13.52
N ALA A 90 5.84 8.55 -14.23
CA ALA A 90 7.02 8.81 -15.04
C ALA A 90 8.30 8.90 -14.20
N SER A 91 8.22 9.42 -12.97
CA SER A 91 9.34 9.46 -12.04
C SER A 91 9.73 8.06 -11.58
N VAL A 92 8.74 7.23 -11.24
CA VAL A 92 8.94 5.83 -10.86
C VAL A 92 9.60 5.05 -11.99
N HIS A 93 9.07 5.11 -13.22
CA HIS A 93 9.68 4.41 -14.36
C HIS A 93 11.07 4.92 -14.75
N ARG A 94 11.40 6.18 -14.43
CA ARG A 94 12.73 6.74 -14.68
C ARG A 94 13.75 6.28 -13.63
N THR A 95 13.33 6.13 -12.38
CA THR A 95 14.22 5.80 -11.26
C THR A 95 14.34 4.29 -11.01
N VAL A 96 13.23 3.57 -11.07
CA VAL A 96 13.18 2.13 -10.78
C VAL A 96 13.78 1.33 -11.93
N PRO A 97 14.74 0.43 -11.66
CA PRO A 97 15.32 -0.41 -12.71
C PRO A 97 14.25 -1.17 -13.51
N LYS A 98 14.33 -1.10 -14.84
CA LYS A 98 13.35 -1.74 -15.74
C LYS A 98 13.15 -3.23 -15.46
N TRP A 99 14.21 -3.93 -15.07
CA TRP A 99 14.16 -5.36 -14.77
C TRP A 99 13.18 -5.70 -13.62
N LEU A 100 12.88 -4.76 -12.71
CA LEU A 100 11.86 -4.99 -11.68
C LEU A 100 10.45 -5.14 -12.28
N PHE A 101 10.15 -4.42 -13.37
CA PHE A 101 8.88 -4.51 -14.10
C PHE A 101 8.89 -5.61 -15.16
N GLU A 102 10.05 -5.97 -15.70
CA GLU A 102 10.16 -7.04 -16.72
C GLU A 102 10.10 -8.45 -16.12
N ASN A 103 10.44 -8.60 -14.82
CA ASN A 103 10.49 -9.90 -14.14
C ASN A 103 9.37 -10.09 -13.12
N VAL A 104 8.25 -9.38 -13.25
CA VAL A 104 7.11 -9.55 -12.34
C VAL A 104 6.48 -10.92 -12.54
N LEU A 105 6.42 -11.70 -11.46
CA LEU A 105 5.66 -12.94 -11.42
C LEU A 105 4.19 -12.64 -11.20
N HIS A 106 3.89 -11.77 -10.24
CA HIS A 106 2.53 -11.39 -9.91
C HIS A 106 2.45 -9.92 -9.48
N TYR A 107 1.35 -9.27 -9.88
CA TYR A 107 0.89 -8.01 -9.32
C TYR A 107 -0.27 -8.26 -8.37
N GLU A 108 -0.36 -7.49 -7.28
CA GLU A 108 -1.52 -7.45 -6.38
C GLU A 108 -2.01 -8.84 -5.93
N HIS A 109 -1.08 -9.76 -5.70
CA HIS A 109 -1.39 -11.17 -5.50
C HIS A 109 -1.85 -11.44 -4.07
N THR A 110 -3.08 -11.91 -3.89
CA THR A 110 -3.61 -12.23 -2.56
C THR A 110 -3.05 -13.56 -2.08
N ILE A 111 -2.31 -13.51 -0.97
CA ILE A 111 -1.74 -14.66 -0.27
C ILE A 111 -2.55 -14.88 1.00
N ILE A 112 -3.04 -16.09 1.22
CA ILE A 112 -3.71 -16.48 2.47
C ILE A 112 -3.01 -17.72 3.02
N TRP A 113 -2.65 -17.67 4.29
CA TRP A 113 -1.97 -18.78 4.96
C TRP A 113 -2.44 -18.91 6.40
N ARG A 114 -2.24 -20.09 6.98
CA ARG A 114 -2.44 -20.32 8.40
C ARG A 114 -1.11 -20.16 9.12
N ASP A 115 -1.08 -19.38 10.20
CA ASP A 115 0.10 -19.26 11.05
C ASP A 115 0.15 -20.35 12.14
N GLU A 116 1.22 -20.34 12.94
CA GLU A 116 1.42 -21.28 14.05
C GLU A 116 0.36 -21.16 15.15
N SER A 117 -0.27 -19.97 15.31
CA SER A 117 -1.36 -19.76 16.26
C SER A 117 -2.72 -20.29 15.74
N GLY A 118 -2.78 -20.72 14.48
CA GLY A 118 -3.98 -21.22 13.82
C GLY A 118 -4.82 -20.10 13.19
N LEU A 119 -4.40 -18.84 13.25
CA LEU A 119 -5.07 -17.72 12.60
C LEU A 119 -4.91 -17.81 11.09
N MET A 120 -5.99 -17.47 10.37
CA MET A 120 -5.95 -17.29 8.92
C MET A 120 -5.48 -15.87 8.62
N LEU A 121 -4.30 -15.76 8.03
CA LEU A 121 -3.65 -14.51 7.69
C LEU A 121 -3.81 -14.21 6.20
N ARG A 122 -3.76 -12.92 5.86
CA ARG A 122 -3.84 -12.44 4.48
C ARG A 122 -2.79 -11.37 4.21
N ALA A 123 -2.21 -11.41 3.02
CA ALA A 123 -1.35 -10.37 2.47
C ALA A 123 -1.70 -10.13 0.99
N ARG A 124 -1.39 -8.94 0.50
CA ARG A 124 -1.48 -8.59 -0.92
C ARG A 124 -0.31 -7.67 -1.28
N PRO A 125 0.86 -8.24 -1.62
CA PRO A 125 2.00 -7.43 -2.06
C PRO A 125 1.67 -6.77 -3.41
N ASP A 126 2.11 -5.51 -3.58
CA ASP A 126 1.99 -4.78 -4.86
C ASP A 126 2.58 -5.58 -6.01
N MET A 127 3.78 -6.13 -5.79
CA MET A 127 4.55 -6.88 -6.75
C MET A 127 5.31 -8.03 -6.09
N ILE A 128 5.36 -9.16 -6.79
CA ILE A 128 6.28 -10.27 -6.52
C ILE A 128 7.16 -10.41 -7.76
N VAL A 129 8.46 -10.16 -7.62
CA VAL A 129 9.41 -10.08 -8.74
C VAL A 129 10.41 -11.22 -8.67
N SER A 130 10.63 -11.93 -9.77
CA SER A 130 11.64 -12.98 -9.85
C SER A 130 13.06 -12.39 -9.85
N ARG A 131 13.95 -13.05 -9.12
CA ARG A 131 15.40 -12.85 -9.19
C ARG A 131 16.10 -14.21 -9.13
N GLY A 132 15.97 -14.97 -10.23
CA GLY A 132 16.46 -16.34 -10.30
C GLY A 132 15.62 -17.25 -9.41
N GLU A 133 16.27 -17.99 -8.50
CA GLU A 133 15.60 -18.85 -7.51
C GLU A 133 14.98 -18.07 -6.35
N HIS A 134 15.23 -16.75 -6.29
CA HIS A 134 14.71 -15.86 -5.25
C HIS A 134 13.60 -14.95 -5.76
N VAL A 135 12.90 -14.30 -4.82
CA VAL A 135 11.94 -13.23 -5.12
C VAL A 135 12.27 -11.94 -4.40
N ILE A 136 11.90 -10.81 -5.00
CA ILE A 136 11.92 -9.49 -4.39
C ILE A 136 10.49 -9.02 -4.23
N LEU A 137 10.23 -8.28 -3.16
CA LEU A 137 8.92 -7.75 -2.80
C LEU A 137 8.96 -6.21 -2.79
N PRO A 138 8.77 -5.55 -3.96
CA PRO A 138 8.59 -4.11 -4.03
C PRO A 138 7.21 -3.69 -3.57
N ASP A 139 7.15 -2.55 -2.89
CA ASP A 139 5.93 -1.88 -2.46
C ASP A 139 6.06 -0.37 -2.72
N PHE A 140 5.09 0.19 -3.44
CA PHE A 140 5.05 1.60 -3.82
C PHE A 140 4.33 2.42 -2.77
N LYS A 141 4.96 3.52 -2.37
CA LYS A 141 4.36 4.47 -1.42
C LYS A 141 4.34 5.86 -2.03
N THR A 142 3.22 6.55 -1.88
CA THR A 142 3.17 7.98 -2.14
C THR A 142 3.41 8.74 -0.83
N THR A 143 4.28 9.75 -0.85
CA THR A 143 4.72 10.46 0.36
C THR A 143 4.90 11.96 0.08
N ARG A 144 5.17 12.77 1.10
CA ARG A 144 5.63 14.16 0.96
C ARG A 144 7.13 14.31 1.15
N THR A 145 7.82 13.23 1.52
CA THR A 145 9.27 13.27 1.73
C THR A 145 9.89 11.95 1.29
N THR A 146 10.94 12.01 0.49
CA THR A 146 11.59 10.80 -0.03
C THR A 146 13.00 10.60 0.50
N THR A 147 13.58 11.57 1.23
CA THR A 147 14.98 11.48 1.69
C THR A 147 15.11 10.43 2.77
N ALA A 148 16.26 9.74 2.85
CA ALA A 148 16.42 8.66 3.82
C ALA A 148 16.13 9.12 5.26
N ARG A 149 16.59 10.33 5.62
CA ARG A 149 16.39 10.92 6.95
C ARG A 149 14.91 11.15 7.27
N THR A 150 14.15 11.72 6.33
CA THR A 150 12.74 12.08 6.58
C THR A 150 11.82 10.88 6.37
N PHE A 151 12.10 10.05 5.38
CA PHE A 151 11.30 8.87 5.05
C PHE A 151 11.47 7.73 6.06
N ALA A 152 12.62 7.61 6.73
CA ALA A 152 12.78 6.62 7.80
C ALA A 152 11.77 6.84 8.94
N ALA A 153 11.42 8.10 9.26
CA ALA A 153 10.38 8.40 10.23
C ALA A 153 9.00 7.92 9.76
N ASP A 154 8.69 8.08 8.48
CA ASP A 154 7.46 7.55 7.87
C ASP A 154 7.43 6.01 7.90
N VAL A 155 8.55 5.34 7.63
CA VAL A 155 8.67 3.87 7.71
C VAL A 155 8.31 3.34 9.11
N VAL A 156 8.72 4.05 10.16
CA VAL A 156 8.36 3.71 11.54
C VAL A 156 6.90 4.06 11.82
N LYS A 157 6.51 5.32 11.55
CA LYS A 157 5.17 5.88 11.83
C LYS A 157 4.05 5.06 11.19
N TYR A 158 4.20 4.71 9.92
CA TYR A 158 3.21 3.96 9.17
C TYR A 158 3.43 2.44 9.24
N GLY A 159 4.50 1.99 9.89
CA GLY A 159 4.79 0.57 10.09
C GLY A 159 5.18 -0.17 8.81
N TYR A 160 5.83 0.49 7.84
CA TYR A 160 6.22 -0.17 6.58
C TYR A 160 7.25 -1.29 6.78
N HIS A 161 8.05 -1.24 7.86
CA HIS A 161 8.92 -2.33 8.26
C HIS A 161 8.12 -3.58 8.72
N ARG A 162 6.99 -3.38 9.42
CA ARG A 162 6.05 -4.47 9.74
C ARG A 162 5.42 -5.06 8.48
N GLN A 163 5.01 -4.21 7.55
CA GLN A 163 4.45 -4.64 6.26
C GLN A 163 5.47 -5.44 5.44
N GLY A 164 6.70 -4.95 5.33
CA GLY A 164 7.78 -5.65 4.61
C GLY A 164 8.10 -7.02 5.20
N ALA A 165 8.07 -7.15 6.53
CA ALA A 165 8.20 -8.44 7.21
C ALA A 165 6.98 -9.35 6.97
N TRP A 166 5.77 -8.79 6.98
CA TRP A 166 4.53 -9.52 6.73
C TRP A 166 4.50 -10.14 5.32
N TYR A 167 4.91 -9.37 4.31
CA TYR A 167 4.98 -9.85 2.93
C TYR A 167 6.10 -10.86 2.74
N TRP A 168 7.22 -10.69 3.44
CA TRP A 168 8.29 -11.67 3.46
C TRP A 168 7.81 -13.03 3.98
N ASP A 169 7.15 -13.04 5.13
CA ASP A 169 6.65 -14.27 5.75
C ASP A 169 5.52 -14.90 4.90
N ALA A 170 4.67 -14.09 4.25
CA ALA A 170 3.68 -14.56 3.28
C ALA A 170 4.33 -15.23 2.05
N ALA A 171 5.41 -14.67 1.52
CA ALA A 171 6.15 -15.27 0.41
C ALA A 171 6.81 -16.60 0.81
N VAL A 172 7.40 -16.65 2.02
CA VAL A 172 7.94 -17.91 2.59
C VAL A 172 6.83 -18.96 2.74
N ALA A 173 5.64 -18.56 3.20
CA ALA A 173 4.49 -19.45 3.31
C ALA A 173 4.05 -20.02 1.95
N LEU A 174 4.30 -19.32 0.83
CA LEU A 174 4.08 -19.85 -0.53
C LEU A 174 5.22 -20.75 -1.04
N GLY A 175 6.23 -21.05 -0.22
CA GLY A 175 7.42 -21.79 -0.64
C GLY A 175 8.37 -20.96 -1.51
N MET A 176 8.22 -19.63 -1.56
CA MET A 176 9.14 -18.75 -2.25
C MET A 176 10.34 -18.42 -1.35
N SER A 177 11.46 -18.04 -1.97
CA SER A 177 12.67 -17.62 -1.26
C SER A 177 12.89 -16.11 -1.40
N PRO A 178 12.21 -15.25 -0.60
CA PRO A 178 12.43 -13.82 -0.66
C PRO A 178 13.87 -13.44 -0.29
N CYS A 179 14.44 -12.48 -1.01
CA CYS A 179 15.80 -11.99 -0.77
C CYS A 179 15.88 -10.48 -0.49
N ALA A 180 14.84 -9.70 -0.80
CA ALA A 180 14.76 -8.28 -0.46
C ALA A 180 13.30 -7.79 -0.37
N SER A 181 13.03 -6.90 0.59
CA SER A 181 11.80 -6.09 0.64
C SER A 181 12.15 -4.65 0.30
N LEU A 182 11.59 -4.14 -0.79
CA LEU A 182 11.85 -2.78 -1.27
C LEU A 182 10.66 -1.87 -0.97
N ILE A 183 10.93 -0.69 -0.44
CA ILE A 183 9.95 0.39 -0.34
C ILE A 183 10.34 1.46 -1.36
N ILE A 184 9.42 1.78 -2.26
CA ILE A 184 9.62 2.73 -3.36
C ILE A 184 8.75 3.96 -3.12
N PRO A 185 9.24 4.95 -2.36
CA PRO A 185 8.51 6.20 -2.17
C PRO A 185 8.59 7.10 -3.40
N VAL A 186 7.45 7.69 -3.79
CA VAL A 186 7.34 8.79 -4.74
C VAL A 186 6.68 10.00 -4.08
N ASP A 187 7.26 11.19 -4.30
CA ASP A 187 6.75 12.44 -3.75
C ASP A 187 5.44 12.86 -4.45
N LYS A 188 4.40 13.16 -3.65
CA LYS A 188 3.12 13.70 -4.11
C LYS A 188 3.26 15.16 -4.58
N THR A 189 4.33 15.85 -4.21
CA THR A 189 4.59 17.25 -4.56
C THR A 189 5.62 17.36 -5.69
N PRO A 190 5.50 18.36 -6.59
CA PRO A 190 6.53 18.63 -7.59
C PRO A 190 7.91 18.82 -6.93
N ALA A 191 8.98 18.20 -7.40
CA ALA A 191 9.19 17.55 -8.71
C ALA A 191 8.87 16.04 -8.80
N HIS A 192 8.11 15.49 -7.86
CA HIS A 192 7.71 14.08 -7.79
C HIS A 192 8.88 13.10 -7.71
N GLU A 193 9.91 13.44 -6.93
CA GLU A 193 11.11 12.59 -6.81
C GLU A 193 10.74 11.17 -6.34
N THR A 194 11.39 10.16 -6.92
CA THR A 194 11.25 8.75 -6.49
C THR A 194 12.59 8.27 -5.94
N ARG A 195 12.57 7.46 -4.88
CA ARG A 195 13.74 6.71 -4.38
C ARG A 195 13.39 5.24 -4.18
N ILE A 196 14.41 4.42 -3.94
CA ILE A 196 14.28 2.99 -3.70
C ILE A 196 15.06 2.68 -2.43
N TYR A 197 14.41 2.04 -1.46
CA TYR A 197 15.02 1.62 -0.22
C TYR A 197 14.80 0.14 0.00
N GLU A 198 15.86 -0.60 0.26
CA GLU A 198 15.77 -1.93 0.82
C GLU A 198 15.64 -1.81 2.35
N LEU A 199 14.67 -2.52 2.93
CA LEU A 199 14.58 -2.65 4.38
C LEU A 199 15.79 -3.47 4.87
N SER A 200 16.52 -2.95 5.86
CA SER A 200 17.61 -3.71 6.47
C SER A 200 17.07 -4.95 7.17
N ARG A 201 17.95 -5.95 7.37
CA ARG A 201 17.62 -7.18 8.11
C ARG A 201 17.06 -6.86 9.49
N GLU A 202 17.63 -5.88 10.18
CA GLU A 202 17.22 -5.46 11.52
C GLU A 202 15.83 -4.84 11.52
N ALA A 203 15.51 -4.03 10.50
CA ALA A 203 14.17 -3.45 10.35
C ALA A 203 13.12 -4.54 10.07
N VAL A 204 13.45 -5.52 9.23
CA VAL A 204 12.58 -6.68 8.95
C VAL A 204 12.36 -7.52 10.21
N GLU A 205 13.41 -7.83 10.99
CA GLU A 205 13.25 -8.63 12.22
C GLU A 205 12.49 -7.89 13.31
N LEU A 206 12.67 -6.56 13.42
CA LEU A 206 11.85 -5.72 14.29
C LEU A 206 10.37 -5.80 13.88
N GLY A 207 10.09 -5.63 12.58
CA GLY A 207 8.74 -5.73 12.03
C GLY A 207 8.12 -7.09 12.30
N ARG A 208 8.88 -8.17 12.10
CA ARG A 208 8.45 -9.55 12.39
C ARG A 208 8.12 -9.74 13.87
N THR A 209 8.97 -9.24 14.76
CA THR A 209 8.71 -9.31 16.22
C THR A 209 7.43 -8.58 16.60
N GLN A 210 7.21 -7.37 16.07
CA GLN A 210 5.98 -6.61 16.33
C GLN A 210 4.74 -7.31 15.77
N ASN A 211 4.84 -7.90 14.58
CA ASN A 211 3.74 -8.68 13.98
C ASN A 211 3.39 -9.89 14.84
N ARG A 212 4.38 -10.65 15.31
CA ARG A 212 4.15 -11.80 16.22
C ARG A 212 3.46 -11.37 17.50
N ASN A 213 3.90 -10.27 18.12
CA ASN A 213 3.25 -9.75 19.32
C ASN A 213 1.78 -9.36 19.06
N ALA A 214 1.50 -8.72 17.93
CA ALA A 214 0.14 -8.37 17.54
C ALA A 214 -0.73 -9.60 17.26
N LEU A 215 -0.15 -10.65 16.67
CA LEU A 215 -0.84 -11.93 16.46
C LEU A 215 -1.14 -12.66 17.75
N HIS A 216 -0.21 -12.70 18.70
CA HIS A 216 -0.43 -13.29 20.01
C HIS A 216 -1.56 -12.57 20.76
N GLU A 217 -1.54 -11.23 20.75
CA GLU A 217 -2.63 -10.42 21.34
C GLU A 217 -3.96 -10.72 20.63
N LEU A 218 -3.98 -10.76 19.29
CA LEU A 218 -5.19 -11.07 18.53
C LEU A 218 -5.75 -12.45 18.85
N ALA A 219 -4.89 -13.49 18.89
CA ALA A 219 -5.28 -14.85 19.24
C ALA A 219 -5.90 -14.90 20.65
N TRP A 220 -5.26 -14.26 21.64
CA TRP A 220 -5.78 -14.18 23.00
C TRP A 220 -7.12 -13.46 23.09
N ARG A 221 -7.30 -12.34 22.37
CA ARG A 221 -8.59 -11.61 22.34
C ARG A 221 -9.70 -12.43 21.70
N LEU A 222 -9.38 -13.17 20.63
CA LEU A 222 -10.34 -14.05 19.97
C LEU A 222 -10.74 -15.22 20.88
N GLU A 223 -9.80 -15.81 21.63
CA GLU A 223 -10.06 -16.89 22.57
C GLU A 223 -10.89 -16.43 23.78
N THR A 224 -10.55 -15.28 24.36
CA THR A 224 -11.19 -14.76 25.58
C THR A 224 -12.40 -13.87 25.32
N ASN A 225 -12.64 -13.49 24.07
CA ASN A 225 -13.61 -12.47 23.66
C ASN A 225 -13.45 -11.12 24.39
N THR A 226 -12.22 -10.79 24.79
CA THR A 226 -11.90 -9.53 25.49
C THR A 226 -11.35 -8.50 24.51
N TRP A 227 -12.06 -7.40 24.31
CA TRP A 227 -11.69 -6.35 23.34
C TRP A 227 -11.40 -5.00 23.98
N THR A 228 -11.52 -4.91 25.30
CA THR A 228 -11.17 -3.72 26.07
C THR A 228 -9.67 -3.48 26.03
N ALA A 229 -9.28 -2.25 25.72
CA ALA A 229 -7.88 -1.84 25.84
C ALA A 229 -7.43 -1.87 27.32
N PRO A 230 -6.13 -1.98 27.58
CA PRO A 230 -5.57 -1.65 28.90
C PRO A 230 -6.07 -0.28 29.36
N HIS A 231 -6.36 -0.15 30.66
CA HIS A 231 -6.87 1.08 31.28
C HIS A 231 -8.24 1.56 30.77
N HIS A 232 -9.04 0.68 30.16
CA HIS A 232 -10.38 1.04 29.72
C HIS A 232 -11.26 1.50 30.90
N GLY A 233 -11.69 2.77 30.85
CA GLY A 233 -12.49 3.41 31.89
C GLY A 233 -11.68 4.05 33.02
N GLU A 234 -10.34 4.01 32.96
CA GLU A 234 -9.47 4.71 33.90
C GLU A 234 -9.20 6.15 33.42
N ILE A 235 -9.08 7.09 34.36
CA ILE A 235 -8.59 8.44 34.09
C ILE A 235 -7.06 8.38 34.16
N LEU A 236 -6.41 8.47 33.00
CA LEU A 236 -4.95 8.52 32.89
C LEU A 236 -4.47 9.97 32.86
N THR A 237 -3.39 10.25 33.59
CA THR A 237 -2.70 11.54 33.46
C THR A 237 -1.98 11.57 32.12
N LEU A 238 -2.31 12.54 31.28
CA LEU A 238 -1.59 12.85 30.06
C LEU A 238 -0.52 13.91 30.36
N ASP A 239 0.72 13.61 30.03
CA ASP A 239 1.82 14.57 30.07
C ASP A 239 2.14 15.09 28.67
N LEU A 240 2.70 16.28 28.57
CA LEU A 240 3.14 16.85 27.30
C LEU A 240 4.49 16.24 26.90
N PRO A 241 4.76 16.12 25.58
CA PRO A 241 6.08 15.69 25.13
C PRO A 241 7.14 16.72 25.54
N GLU A 242 8.37 16.26 25.79
CA GLU A 242 9.44 17.07 26.39
C GLU A 242 9.71 18.40 25.67
N TRP A 243 9.53 18.45 24.34
CA TRP A 243 9.71 19.67 23.55
C TRP A 243 8.71 20.78 23.90
N ALA A 244 7.49 20.43 24.33
CA ALA A 244 6.45 21.40 24.67
C ALA A 244 6.75 22.17 25.96
N TYR A 245 7.62 21.64 26.81
CA TYR A 245 8.11 22.31 28.02
C TYR A 245 9.33 23.21 27.78
N ARG A 246 9.93 23.15 26.58
CA ARG A 246 11.17 23.88 26.24
C ARG A 246 10.93 25.09 25.35
N GLU A 247 9.81 25.14 24.63
CA GLU A 247 9.41 26.29 23.82
C GLU A 247 8.51 27.24 24.61
N ASP A 248 9.04 28.41 24.97
CA ASP A 248 8.31 29.50 25.63
C ASP A 248 7.53 30.36 24.61
N SER A 249 7.05 29.75 23.52
CA SER A 249 6.36 30.42 22.42
C SER A 249 4.89 30.03 22.38
N TRP A 250 4.13 30.56 23.33
CA TRP A 250 2.71 30.81 23.09
C TRP A 250 2.62 32.08 22.22
N GLU A 251 2.36 31.92 20.92
CA GLU A 251 1.94 33.05 20.08
C GLU A 251 0.55 33.50 20.56
N VAL A 252 0.47 34.76 21.01
CA VAL A 252 -0.79 35.46 21.33
C VAL A 252 -1.43 35.98 20.06
#